data_AF-A0A714RIL5-F1
#
_entry.id   AF-A0A714RIL5-F1
#
_cell.length_a   1.000
_cell.length_b   1.000
_cell.length_c   1.000
_cell.angle_alpha   90.00
_cell.angle_beta   90.00
_cell.angle_gamma   90.00
#
_symmetry.space_group_name_H-M   'P 1'
#
loop_
_entity.id
_entity.type
_entity.pdbx_description
1 polymer ?
#
loop_
_entity_poly.entity_id
_entity_poly.type
_entity_poly.pdbx_seq_one_letter_code
_entity_poly.pdbx_strand_id
1 'polypeptide(L)'
;MKNLPSDYFLDADDDILDFLEKQGEECIREIHCSNSINKENGYKLLSILIVGIGSSFLLLTQKTHLDFLGAGLAVFVFYWSICAVYLVVNVLKVHKRAIIHASPDILYTPAIKGITAMDYARLKERGFSGKDSRLSVLRRYRLMALCRTANELLQENKRLREGLEKARISAIL
;
A
#
# COMPACT_ATOMS: atom_id res chain seq x y z
N MET A 1 11.27 -9.47 -5.24
CA MET A 1 12.63 -9.31 -4.69
C MET A 1 13.60 -9.59 -5.82
N LYS A 2 14.65 -8.78 -5.96
CA LYS A 2 15.68 -9.07 -6.98
C LYS A 2 16.34 -10.41 -6.65
N ASN A 3 16.73 -11.19 -7.66
CA ASN A 3 17.56 -12.38 -7.45
C ASN A 3 18.95 -11.90 -7.01
N LEU A 4 19.17 -11.83 -5.70
CA LEU A 4 20.46 -11.50 -5.14
C LEU A 4 21.36 -12.76 -5.14
N PRO A 5 22.66 -12.61 -5.42
CA PRO A 5 23.65 -13.65 -5.17
C PRO A 5 23.62 -14.13 -3.71
N SER A 6 23.91 -15.41 -3.47
CA SER A 6 23.90 -15.99 -2.10
C SER A 6 24.93 -15.35 -1.17
N ASP A 7 25.99 -14.77 -1.73
CA ASP A 7 27.08 -14.09 -1.05
C ASP A 7 26.85 -12.58 -0.86
N TYR A 8 25.69 -12.06 -1.26
CA TYR A 8 25.42 -10.62 -1.30
C TYR A 8 25.48 -9.92 0.06
N PHE A 9 25.45 -10.63 1.19
CA PHE A 9 25.55 -10.01 2.52
C PHE A 9 26.81 -10.43 3.29
N LEU A 10 27.74 -11.18 2.67
CA LEU A 10 28.97 -11.64 3.34
C LEU A 10 29.90 -10.50 3.78
N ASP A 11 29.83 -9.35 3.11
CA ASP A 11 30.63 -8.16 3.39
C ASP A 11 29.98 -7.19 4.40
N ALA A 12 28.82 -7.55 4.95
CA ALA A 12 28.12 -6.77 5.95
C ALA A 12 28.62 -7.11 7.36
N ASP A 13 28.94 -6.08 8.14
CA ASP A 13 29.27 -6.25 9.56
C ASP A 13 28.04 -6.74 10.36
N ASP A 14 28.24 -7.40 11.49
CA ASP A 14 27.16 -7.97 12.33
C ASP A 14 26.09 -6.92 12.71
N ASP A 15 26.50 -5.69 13.01
CA ASP A 15 25.59 -4.57 13.32
C ASP A 15 24.70 -4.17 12.13
N ILE A 16 25.22 -4.32 10.90
CA ILE A 16 24.46 -4.07 9.66
C ILE A 16 23.53 -5.24 9.41
N LEU A 17 24.01 -6.47 9.63
CA LEU A 17 23.22 -7.68 9.45
C LEU A 17 21.99 -7.67 10.38
N ASP A 18 22.17 -7.44 11.68
CA ASP A 18 21.07 -7.32 12.66
C ASP A 18 20.06 -6.25 12.24
N PHE A 19 20.56 -5.09 11.79
CA PHE A 19 19.69 -4.02 11.31
C PHE A 19 18.88 -4.44 10.07
N LEU A 20 19.52 -5.09 9.09
CA LEU A 20 18.88 -5.51 7.84
C LEU A 20 17.90 -6.66 8.07
N GLU A 21 18.25 -7.65 8.89
CA GLU A 21 17.37 -8.75 9.29
C GLU A 21 16.10 -8.21 9.93
N LYS A 22 16.24 -7.32 10.92
CA LYS A 22 15.09 -6.68 11.57
C LYS A 22 14.22 -5.90 10.59
N GLN A 23 14.81 -5.17 9.63
CA GLN A 23 14.01 -4.49 8.60
C GLN A 23 13.33 -5.50 7.65
N GLY A 24 14.00 -6.60 7.31
CA GLY A 24 13.49 -7.64 6.43
C GLY A 24 12.31 -8.41 7.04
N GLU A 25 12.44 -8.87 8.29
CA GLU A 25 11.37 -9.55 9.02
C GLU A 25 10.13 -8.66 9.15
N GLU A 26 10.34 -7.39 9.52
CA GLU A 26 9.26 -6.42 9.64
C GLU A 26 8.60 -6.11 8.29
N CYS A 27 9.38 -5.99 7.22
CA CYS A 27 8.88 -5.83 5.86
C CYS A 27 8.00 -7.02 5.45
N ILE A 28 8.45 -8.24 5.71
CA ILE A 28 7.69 -9.48 5.45
C ILE A 28 6.39 -9.48 6.26
N ARG A 29 6.45 -9.16 7.55
CA ARG A 29 5.28 -9.08 8.43
C ARG A 29 4.26 -8.06 7.93
N GLU A 30 4.71 -6.89 7.51
CA GLU A 30 3.86 -5.84 6.94
C GLU A 30 3.20 -6.29 5.63
N ILE A 31 3.94 -6.98 4.76
CA ILE A 31 3.40 -7.55 3.51
C ILE A 31 2.30 -8.57 3.82
N HIS A 32 2.54 -9.50 4.75
CA HIS A 32 1.52 -10.47 5.16
C HIS A 32 0.28 -9.80 5.75
N CYS A 33 0.46 -8.82 6.63
CA CYS A 33 -0.64 -8.05 7.20
C CYS A 33 -1.43 -7.31 6.11
N SER A 34 -0.73 -6.65 5.18
CA SER A 34 -1.36 -5.95 4.05
C SER A 34 -2.14 -6.92 3.17
N ASN A 35 -1.60 -8.09 2.87
CA ASN A 35 -2.26 -9.09 2.04
C ASN A 35 -3.53 -9.65 2.73
N SER A 36 -3.47 -9.89 4.03
CA SER A 36 -4.61 -10.35 4.82
C SER A 36 -5.76 -9.33 4.80
N ILE A 37 -5.46 -8.06 5.06
CA ILE A 37 -6.46 -6.97 5.03
C ILE A 37 -7.03 -6.80 3.63
N ASN A 38 -6.20 -6.88 2.58
CA ASN A 38 -6.67 -6.80 1.20
C ASN A 38 -7.63 -7.94 0.87
N LYS A 39 -7.36 -9.16 1.37
CA LYS A 39 -8.26 -10.31 1.23
C LYS A 39 -9.60 -10.07 1.95
N GLU A 40 -9.55 -9.54 3.18
CA GLU A 40 -10.76 -9.19 3.94
C GLU A 40 -11.60 -8.12 3.24
N ASN A 41 -10.97 -7.06 2.74
CA ASN A 41 -11.64 -6.01 1.98
C ASN A 41 -12.24 -6.55 0.67
N GLY A 42 -11.55 -7.48 0.01
CA GLY A 42 -12.09 -8.21 -1.14
C GLY A 42 -13.36 -8.99 -0.80
N TYR A 43 -13.39 -9.68 0.34
CA TYR A 43 -14.61 -10.38 0.80
C TYR A 43 -15.74 -9.42 1.15
N LYS A 44 -15.46 -8.29 1.81
CA LYS A 44 -16.49 -7.27 2.11
C LYS A 44 -17.11 -6.72 0.82
N LEU A 45 -16.29 -6.45 -0.18
CA LEU A 45 -16.72 -5.96 -1.48
C LEU A 45 -17.58 -6.99 -2.23
N LEU A 46 -17.16 -8.26 -2.22
CA LEU A 46 -17.95 -9.36 -2.78
C LEU A 46 -19.30 -9.50 -2.07
N SER A 47 -19.34 -9.36 -0.74
CA SER A 47 -20.58 -9.38 0.03
C SER A 47 -21.53 -8.24 -0.35
N ILE A 48 -21.03 -7.00 -0.51
CA ILE A 48 -21.85 -5.85 -0.90
C ILE A 48 -22.45 -6.04 -2.30
N LEU A 49 -21.65 -6.54 -3.25
CA LEU A 49 -22.11 -6.84 -4.61
C LEU A 49 -23.20 -7.91 -4.62
N ILE A 50 -23.02 -9.00 -3.86
CA ILE A 50 -24.02 -10.08 -3.76
C ILE A 50 -25.33 -9.57 -3.17
N VAL A 51 -25.29 -8.77 -2.10
CA VAL A 51 -26.51 -8.23 -1.49
C VAL A 51 -27.26 -7.31 -2.45
N GLY A 52 -26.57 -6.42 -3.16
CA GLY A 52 -27.21 -5.49 -4.10
C GLY A 52 -27.80 -6.15 -5.33
N ILE A 53 -27.05 -7.07 -5.96
CA ILE A 53 -27.54 -7.81 -7.13
C ILE A 53 -28.61 -8.82 -6.72
N GLY A 54 -28.40 -9.54 -5.61
CA GLY A 54 -29.32 -10.56 -5.12
C GLY A 54 -30.69 -10.00 -4.73
N SER A 55 -30.73 -8.84 -4.04
CA SER A 55 -31.99 -8.17 -3.70
C SER A 55 -32.74 -7.69 -4.95
N SER A 56 -32.02 -7.10 -5.91
CA SER A 56 -32.61 -6.63 -7.17
C SER A 56 -33.11 -7.78 -8.05
N PHE A 57 -32.37 -8.89 -8.10
CA PHE A 57 -32.75 -10.09 -8.84
C PHE A 57 -33.99 -10.77 -8.27
N LEU A 58 -34.08 -10.90 -6.93
CA LEU A 58 -35.23 -11.49 -6.26
C LEU A 58 -36.53 -10.71 -6.57
N LEU A 59 -36.47 -9.37 -6.54
CA LEU A 59 -37.60 -8.51 -6.90
C LEU A 59 -38.01 -8.65 -8.37
N LEU A 60 -37.05 -8.89 -9.27
CA LEU A 60 -37.29 -9.14 -10.70
C LEU A 60 -37.95 -10.51 -10.93
N THR A 61 -37.51 -11.57 -10.25
CA THR A 61 -38.06 -12.92 -10.40
C THR A 61 -39.48 -13.09 -9.85
N GLN A 62 -39.92 -12.20 -8.95
CA GLN A 62 -41.28 -12.23 -8.41
C GLN A 62 -42.31 -11.56 -9.33
N LYS A 63 -41.91 -10.95 -10.45
CA LYS A 63 -42.83 -10.27 -11.38
C LYS A 63 -42.94 -10.96 -12.74
N THR A 64 -44.18 -11.17 -13.17
CA THR A 64 -44.57 -11.79 -14.44
C THR A 64 -44.84 -10.80 -15.58
N HIS A 65 -44.99 -9.49 -15.30
CA HIS A 65 -45.22 -8.44 -16.31
C HIS A 65 -44.22 -7.27 -16.18
N LEU A 66 -43.72 -6.78 -17.33
CA LEU A 66 -42.79 -5.66 -17.43
C LEU A 66 -43.55 -4.32 -17.39
N ASP A 67 -43.72 -3.77 -16.18
CA ASP A 67 -44.34 -2.46 -15.93
C ASP A 67 -43.31 -1.36 -15.64
N PHE A 68 -43.78 -0.13 -15.40
CA PHE A 68 -43.02 1.04 -14.89
C PHE A 68 -42.09 0.70 -13.70
N LEU A 69 -42.48 -0.27 -12.87
CA LEU A 69 -41.68 -0.79 -11.75
C LEU A 69 -40.44 -1.55 -12.23
N GLY A 70 -40.54 -2.31 -13.32
CA GLY A 70 -39.41 -3.02 -13.95
C GLY A 70 -38.41 -2.05 -14.57
N ALA A 71 -38.90 -0.96 -15.19
CA ALA A 71 -38.03 0.14 -15.64
C ALA A 71 -37.33 0.82 -14.44
N GLY A 72 -38.04 1.07 -13.34
CA GLY A 72 -37.44 1.60 -12.10
C GLY A 72 -36.38 0.67 -11.50
N LEU A 73 -36.61 -0.65 -11.52
CA LEU A 73 -35.64 -1.66 -11.07
C LEU A 73 -34.41 -1.72 -11.97
N ALA A 74 -34.57 -1.61 -13.28
CA ALA A 74 -33.44 -1.55 -14.21
C ALA A 74 -32.56 -0.31 -13.97
N VAL A 75 -33.18 0.86 -13.76
CA VAL A 75 -32.48 2.10 -13.38
C VAL A 75 -31.77 1.95 -12.03
N PHE A 76 -32.43 1.33 -11.05
CA PHE A 76 -31.84 1.07 -9.74
C PHE A 76 -30.63 0.13 -9.82
N VAL A 77 -30.72 -0.97 -10.57
CA VAL A 77 -29.60 -1.91 -10.80
C VAL A 77 -28.43 -1.19 -11.49
N PHE A 78 -28.72 -0.34 -12.48
CA PHE A 78 -27.71 0.43 -13.19
C PHE A 78 -27.01 1.44 -12.27
N TYR A 79 -27.79 2.22 -11.50
CA TYR A 79 -27.27 3.18 -10.52
C TYR A 79 -26.47 2.49 -9.42
N TRP A 80 -26.97 1.37 -8.91
CA TRP A 80 -26.29 0.55 -7.91
C TRP A 80 -24.98 -0.03 -8.45
N SER A 81 -24.96 -0.50 -9.70
CA SER A 81 -23.75 -0.99 -10.35
C SER A 81 -22.71 0.11 -10.50
N ILE A 82 -23.14 1.33 -10.88
CA ILE A 82 -22.26 2.50 -10.95
C ILE A 82 -21.72 2.86 -9.56
N CYS A 83 -22.57 2.89 -8.53
CA CYS A 83 -22.17 3.19 -7.16
C CYS A 83 -21.18 2.14 -6.62
N ALA A 84 -21.44 0.86 -6.88
CA ALA A 84 -20.55 -0.24 -6.52
C ALA A 84 -19.21 -0.11 -7.24
N VAL A 85 -19.19 0.11 -8.56
CA VAL A 85 -17.97 0.33 -9.35
C VAL A 85 -17.21 1.55 -8.85
N TYR A 86 -17.89 2.65 -8.52
CA TYR A 86 -17.27 3.86 -7.97
C TYR A 86 -16.61 3.57 -6.62
N LEU A 87 -17.30 2.88 -5.70
CA LEU A 87 -16.74 2.46 -4.42
C LEU A 87 -15.56 1.51 -4.62
N VAL A 88 -15.64 0.55 -5.56
CA VAL A 88 -14.55 -0.36 -5.90
C VAL A 88 -13.34 0.39 -6.42
N VAL A 89 -13.51 1.35 -7.33
CA VAL A 89 -12.39 2.02 -8.01
C VAL A 89 -11.74 3.10 -7.14
N ASN A 90 -12.54 3.84 -6.36
CA ASN A 90 -12.06 5.02 -5.64
C ASN A 90 -11.85 4.79 -4.14
N VAL A 91 -12.57 3.86 -3.52
CA VAL A 91 -12.56 3.69 -2.05
C VAL A 91 -11.96 2.35 -1.63
N LEU A 92 -12.33 1.27 -2.31
CA LEU A 92 -11.95 -0.11 -1.98
C LEU A 92 -10.86 -0.67 -2.89
N LYS A 93 -10.43 0.08 -3.91
CA LYS A 93 -9.28 -0.30 -4.73
C LYS A 93 -8.16 -0.54 -3.75
N VAL A 94 -7.59 -1.74 -3.81
CA VAL A 94 -6.47 -2.17 -2.97
C VAL A 94 -5.39 -1.09 -3.07
N HIS A 95 -5.40 -0.15 -2.14
CA HIS A 95 -4.38 0.86 -2.05
C HIS A 95 -3.17 0.10 -1.55
N LYS A 96 -2.09 0.15 -2.33
CA LYS A 96 -0.83 -0.46 -1.95
C LYS A 96 -0.45 0.17 -0.62
N ARG A 97 -0.64 -0.55 0.49
CA ARG A 97 -0.19 -0.06 1.79
C ARG A 97 1.29 0.23 1.64
N ALA A 98 1.69 1.47 1.86
CA ALA A 98 3.10 1.78 1.81
C ALA A 98 3.77 0.93 2.89
N ILE A 99 4.68 0.06 2.46
CA ILE A 99 5.44 -0.79 3.35
C ILE A 99 6.43 0.15 4.02
N ILE A 100 6.28 0.35 5.32
CA ILE A 100 7.11 1.28 6.08
C ILE A 100 8.51 0.70 6.10
N HIS A 101 8.63 -0.61 6.31
CA HIS A 101 9.88 -1.35 6.30
C HIS A 101 10.42 -1.61 4.89
N ALA A 102 11.60 -1.09 4.62
CA ALA A 102 12.26 -1.30 3.34
C ALA A 102 12.91 -2.69 3.32
N SER A 103 12.82 -3.36 2.18
CA SER A 103 13.48 -4.63 1.99
C SER A 103 15.01 -4.46 2.00
N PRO A 104 15.76 -5.45 2.52
CA PRO A 104 17.22 -5.35 2.64
C PRO A 104 17.95 -5.06 1.33
N ASP A 105 17.41 -5.52 0.19
CA ASP A 105 17.95 -5.29 -1.16
C ASP A 105 17.87 -3.82 -1.63
N ILE A 106 16.93 -3.05 -1.09
CA ILE A 106 16.78 -1.60 -1.37
C ILE A 106 17.68 -0.80 -0.44
N LEU A 107 17.86 -1.27 0.81
CA LEU A 107 18.68 -0.59 1.80
C LEU A 107 20.18 -0.80 1.54
N TYR A 108 20.60 -2.05 1.34
CA TYR A 108 22.01 -2.41 1.19
C TYR A 108 22.39 -2.47 -0.30
N THR A 109 22.60 -1.30 -0.89
CA THR A 109 22.93 -1.17 -2.32
C THR A 109 24.44 -1.29 -2.58
N PRO A 110 24.86 -1.57 -3.84
CA PRO A 110 26.27 -1.55 -4.23
C PRO A 110 26.99 -0.24 -3.88
N ALA A 111 26.26 0.88 -3.92
CA ALA A 111 26.79 2.18 -3.51
C ALA A 111 27.18 2.24 -2.03
N ILE A 112 26.46 1.53 -1.14
CA ILE A 112 26.77 1.46 0.29
C ILE A 112 27.92 0.48 0.57
N LYS A 113 27.99 -0.63 -0.18
CA LYS A 113 29.10 -1.60 -0.10
C LYS A 113 30.44 -0.94 -0.46
N GLY A 114 30.43 -0.10 -1.50
CA GLY A 114 31.60 0.58 -2.03
C GLY A 114 32.06 1.82 -1.26
N ILE A 115 31.46 2.16 -0.11
CA ILE A 115 31.88 3.34 0.67
C ILE A 115 33.28 3.12 1.23
N THR A 116 34.18 4.06 0.91
CA THR A 116 35.57 4.09 1.38
C THR A 116 35.84 5.24 2.36
N ALA A 117 37.04 5.26 2.96
CA ALA A 117 37.47 6.33 3.87
C ALA A 117 37.40 7.74 3.22
N MET A 118 37.67 7.85 1.91
CA MET A 118 37.55 9.13 1.20
C MET A 118 36.11 9.61 1.05
N ASP A 119 35.16 8.69 0.93
CA ASP A 119 33.74 9.03 0.86
C ASP A 119 33.23 9.55 2.20
N TYR A 120 33.72 8.98 3.32
CA TYR A 120 33.43 9.52 4.66
C TYR A 120 33.98 10.94 4.84
N ALA A 121 35.19 11.22 4.35
CA ALA A 121 35.75 12.58 4.39
C ALA A 121 34.86 13.57 3.60
N ARG A 122 34.44 13.21 2.40
CA ARG A 122 33.52 14.01 1.58
C ARG A 122 32.13 14.19 2.24
N LEU A 123 31.64 13.17 2.93
CA LEU A 123 30.39 13.26 3.68
C LEU A 123 30.53 14.23 4.88
N LYS A 124 31.67 14.19 5.59
CA LYS A 124 31.94 15.11 6.71
C LYS A 124 31.99 16.57 6.25
N GLU A 125 32.59 16.86 5.09
CA GLU A 125 32.55 18.20 4.48
C GLU A 125 31.12 18.69 4.20
N ARG A 126 30.19 17.77 3.92
CA ARG A 126 28.76 18.05 3.72
C ARG A 126 27.94 18.08 5.01
N GLY A 127 28.58 18.01 6.17
CA GLY A 127 27.92 18.08 7.48
C GLY A 127 27.59 16.72 8.11
N PHE A 128 28.17 15.62 7.64
CA PHE A 128 28.03 14.33 8.33
C PHE A 128 28.79 14.31 9.66
N SER A 129 28.06 14.08 10.76
CA SER A 129 28.59 14.03 12.13
C SER A 129 28.59 12.62 12.74
N GLY A 130 28.33 11.57 11.94
CA GLY A 130 28.27 10.19 12.42
C GLY A 130 29.63 9.52 12.59
N LYS A 131 29.64 8.34 13.21
CA LYS A 131 30.79 7.42 13.14
C LYS A 131 31.02 7.00 11.68
N ASP A 132 32.28 6.81 11.29
CA ASP A 132 32.67 6.33 9.95
C ASP A 132 32.34 4.83 9.78
N SER A 133 31.04 4.52 9.80
CA SER A 133 30.50 3.18 9.64
C SER A 133 29.39 3.18 8.60
N ARG A 134 29.28 2.09 7.83
CA ARG A 134 28.26 1.98 6.77
C ARG A 134 26.85 2.00 7.36
N LEU A 135 26.68 1.43 8.56
CA LEU A 135 25.43 1.46 9.30
C LEU A 135 24.95 2.89 9.60
N SER A 136 25.84 3.80 10.00
CA SER A 136 25.44 5.16 10.37
C SER A 136 24.96 5.97 9.16
N VAL A 137 25.50 5.69 7.98
CA VAL A 137 25.06 6.23 6.69
C VAL A 137 23.72 5.61 6.30
N LEU A 138 23.60 4.28 6.40
CA LEU A 138 22.39 3.53 6.04
C LEU A 138 21.16 3.98 6.88
N ARG A 139 21.33 4.23 8.18
CA ARG A 139 20.27 4.76 9.05
C ARG A 139 19.77 6.15 8.62
N ARG A 140 20.62 7.01 8.07
CA ARG A 140 20.24 8.35 7.60
C ARG A 140 19.45 8.28 6.29
N TYR A 141 19.91 7.46 5.35
CA TYR A 141 19.15 7.19 4.12
C TYR A 141 17.80 6.55 4.43
N ARG A 142 17.76 5.65 5.42
CA ARG A 142 16.51 5.08 5.91
C ARG A 142 15.56 6.15 6.45
N LEU A 143 16.06 7.08 7.26
CA LEU A 143 15.26 8.18 7.80
C LEU A 143 14.68 9.07 6.68
N MET A 144 15.50 9.40 5.68
CA MET A 144 15.03 10.15 4.50
C MET A 144 13.93 9.39 3.74
N ALA A 145 14.11 8.08 3.55
CA ALA A 145 13.10 7.23 2.92
C ALA A 145 11.79 7.21 3.73
N LEU A 146 11.87 7.11 5.06
CA LEU A 146 10.70 7.16 5.95
C LEU A 146 9.95 8.48 5.84
N CYS A 147 10.65 9.62 5.83
CA CYS A 147 10.02 10.93 5.64
C CYS A 147 9.30 11.04 4.29
N ARG A 148 9.90 10.52 3.23
CA ARG A 148 9.28 10.49 1.91
C ARG A 148 8.02 9.62 1.91
N THR A 149 8.10 8.41 2.46
CA THR A 149 6.95 7.50 2.57
C THR A 149 5.83 8.10 3.42
N ALA A 150 6.16 8.80 4.51
CA ALA A 150 5.17 9.50 5.33
C ALA A 150 4.42 10.57 4.54
N ASN A 151 5.13 11.36 3.72
CA ASN A 151 4.51 12.37 2.86
C ASN A 151 3.62 11.74 1.77
N GLU A 152 4.07 10.66 1.14
CA GLU A 152 3.28 9.90 0.16
C GLU A 152 1.97 9.38 0.80
N LEU A 153 2.05 8.78 1.99
CA LEU A 153 0.90 8.30 2.75
C LEU A 153 -0.08 9.41 3.16
N LEU A 154 0.43 10.57 3.57
CA LEU A 154 -0.42 11.73 3.89
C LEU A 154 -1.21 12.21 2.66
N GLN A 155 -0.57 12.24 1.50
CA GLN A 155 -1.22 12.63 0.26
C GLN A 155 -2.27 11.61 -0.19
N GLU A 156 -1.98 10.32 -0.06
CA GLU A 156 -2.95 9.25 -0.34
C GLU A 156 -4.16 9.32 0.61
N ASN A 157 -3.94 9.53 1.91
CA ASN A 157 -5.02 9.67 2.88
C ASN A 157 -5.95 10.84 2.54
N LYS A 158 -5.39 12.00 2.16
CA LYS A 158 -6.18 13.15 1.72
C LYS A 158 -7.07 12.80 0.52
N ARG A 159 -6.53 12.11 -0.50
CA ARG A 159 -7.27 11.67 -1.69
C ARG A 159 -8.40 10.70 -1.33
N LEU A 160 -8.12 9.72 -0.47
CA LEU A 160 -9.11 8.76 0.01
C LEU A 160 -10.27 9.47 0.72
N ARG A 161 -9.96 10.40 1.61
CA ARG A 161 -10.97 11.18 2.34
C ARG A 161 -11.90 11.94 1.40
N GLU A 162 -11.34 12.66 0.42
CA GLU A 162 -12.11 13.41 -0.58
C GLU A 162 -12.99 12.47 -1.44
N GLY A 163 -12.49 11.28 -1.80
CA GLY A 163 -13.25 10.28 -2.53
C GLY A 163 -14.43 9.71 -1.73
N LEU A 164 -14.21 9.43 -0.45
CA LEU A 164 -15.23 8.94 0.50
C LEU A 164 -16.32 9.98 0.76
N GLU A 165 -15.97 11.26 0.93
CA GLU A 165 -16.97 12.32 1.10
C GLU A 165 -17.89 12.43 -0.11
N LYS A 166 -17.33 12.39 -1.33
CA LYS A 166 -18.11 12.39 -2.57
C LYS A 166 -19.03 11.16 -2.66
N ALA A 167 -18.52 9.98 -2.34
CA ALA A 167 -19.31 8.74 -2.32
C ALA A 167 -20.51 8.87 -1.37
N ARG A 168 -20.27 9.42 -0.17
CA ARG A 168 -21.30 9.60 0.86
C ARG A 168 -22.39 10.57 0.40
N ILE A 169 -22.02 11.69 -0.22
CA ILE A 169 -23.00 12.65 -0.76
C ILE A 169 -23.87 11.98 -1.83
N SER A 170 -23.27 11.25 -2.77
CA SER A 170 -24.00 10.55 -3.84
C SER A 170 -24.87 9.38 -3.37
N ALA A 171 -24.59 8.81 -2.20
CA ALA A 171 -25.39 7.72 -1.63
C ALA A 171 -26.55 8.21 -0.75
N ILE A 172 -26.50 9.45 -0.26
CA ILE A 172 -27.56 10.06 0.56
C ILE A 172 -28.59 10.81 -0.31
N LEU A 173 -28.18 11.34 -1.47
CA LEU A 173 -29.05 11.92 -2.50
C LEU A 173 -29.77 10.84 -3.33
#